data_AF-A0A0C2SCC3-F1
#
_entry.id   AF-A0A0C2SCC3-F1
#
_cell.length_a   1.000
_cell.length_b   1.000
_cell.length_c   1.000
_cell.angle_alpha   90.00
_cell.angle_beta   90.00
_cell.angle_gamma   90.00
#
_symmetry.space_group_name_H-M   'P 1'
#
loop_
_entity.id
_entity.type
_entity.pdbx_description
1 polymer ?
#
loop_
_entity_poly.entity_id
_entity_poly.type
_entity_poly.pdbx_seq_one_letter_code
_entity_poly.pdbx_strand_id
1 'polypeptide(L)'
;MNKIMLIVINVITGLFVGINTLIGYGLSGIGEGSTNNIRIFMLMVIWVVGLILQLTLANKLIGLVITFIPVIFLILLYTAAYLDWG
;
A
#
# COMPACT_ATOMS: atom_id res chain seq x y z
N MET A 1 -3.06 -21.33 -5.22
CA MET A 1 -3.84 -20.28 -4.53
C MET A 1 -5.27 -20.26 -5.06
N ASN A 2 -6.27 -20.46 -4.20
CA ASN A 2 -7.69 -20.38 -4.57
C ASN A 2 -8.02 -18.94 -5.04
N LYS A 3 -8.89 -18.78 -6.05
CA LYS A 3 -9.35 -17.47 -6.55
C LYS A 3 -9.94 -16.61 -5.43
N ILE A 4 -10.73 -17.21 -4.54
CA ILE A 4 -11.33 -16.50 -3.39
C ILE A 4 -10.23 -15.93 -2.50
N MET A 5 -9.21 -16.73 -2.18
CA MET A 5 -8.08 -16.29 -1.35
C MET A 5 -7.33 -15.11 -1.95
N LEU A 6 -7.13 -15.10 -3.27
CA LEU A 6 -6.48 -13.99 -3.97
C LEU A 6 -7.31 -12.71 -3.90
N ILE A 7 -8.62 -12.81 -4.08
CA ILE A 7 -9.54 -11.66 -3.95
C ILE A 7 -9.47 -11.12 -2.52
N VAL A 8 -9.58 -11.99 -1.51
CA VAL A 8 -9.52 -11.60 -0.09
C VAL A 8 -8.20 -10.88 0.22
N ILE A 9 -7.06 -11.41 -0.22
CA ILE A 9 -5.75 -10.78 -0.01
C ILE A 9 -5.69 -9.40 -0.67
N ASN A 10 -6.16 -9.26 -1.91
CA ASN A 10 -6.15 -7.97 -2.60
C ASN A 10 -7.10 -6.97 -1.94
N VAL A 11 -8.28 -7.39 -1.48
CA VAL A 11 -9.20 -6.50 -0.75
C VAL A 11 -8.55 -6.01 0.55
N ILE A 12 -7.98 -6.91 1.35
CA ILE A 12 -7.34 -6.54 2.63
C ILE A 12 -6.14 -5.60 2.39
N THR A 13 -5.24 -5.95 1.48
CA THR A 13 -4.05 -5.13 1.19
C THR A 13 -4.42 -3.80 0.54
N GLY A 14 -5.42 -3.78 -0.34
CA GLY A 14 -5.92 -2.57 -0.98
C GLY A 14 -6.59 -1.62 -0.02
N LEU A 15 -7.42 -2.12 0.90
CA LEU A 15 -7.99 -1.31 1.98
C LEU A 15 -6.90 -0.75 2.89
N PHE A 16 -5.93 -1.58 3.28
CA PHE A 16 -4.82 -1.15 4.12
C PHE A 16 -4.02 -0.02 3.46
N VAL A 17 -3.54 -0.20 2.23
CA VAL A 17 -2.77 0.82 1.50
C VAL A 17 -3.62 2.06 1.19
N GLY A 18 -4.88 1.87 0.81
CA GLY A 18 -5.82 2.95 0.47
C GLY A 18 -6.12 3.86 1.66
N ILE A 19 -6.45 3.29 2.83
CA ILE A 19 -6.69 4.06 4.06
C ILE A 19 -5.43 4.84 4.46
N ASN A 20 -4.27 4.19 4.43
CA ASN A 20 -2.99 4.83 4.73
C ASN A 20 -2.68 5.97 3.75
N THR A 21 -3.04 5.81 2.48
CA THR A 21 -2.85 6.86 1.48
C THR A 21 -3.79 8.03 1.72
N LEU A 22 -5.06 7.78 2.01
CA LEU A 22 -6.03 8.83 2.33
C LEU A 22 -5.62 9.63 3.57
N ILE A 23 -5.17 8.94 4.63
CA ILE A 23 -4.71 9.59 5.85
C ILE A 23 -3.39 10.34 5.59
N GLY A 24 -2.37 9.64 5.07
CA GLY A 24 -1.02 10.17 4.97
C GLY A 24 -0.80 11.17 3.84
N TYR A 25 -1.52 11.07 2.73
CA TYR A 25 -1.48 12.06 1.64
C TYR A 25 -2.64 13.05 1.77
N GLY A 26 -3.88 12.57 1.94
CA GLY A 26 -5.08 13.41 1.96
C GLY A 26 -5.14 14.36 3.15
N LEU A 27 -4.81 13.90 4.37
CA LEU A 27 -4.78 14.80 5.54
C LEU A 27 -3.52 15.64 5.60
N SER A 28 -2.42 15.20 4.96
CA SER A 28 -1.19 15.98 4.86
C SER A 28 -1.31 17.23 4.01
N GLY A 29 -2.45 17.47 3.35
CA GLY A 29 -2.74 18.69 2.59
C GLY A 29 -3.66 19.68 3.31
N ILE A 30 -4.16 19.33 4.50
CA ILE A 30 -5.18 20.11 5.23
C ILE A 30 -4.55 21.07 6.25
N GLY A 31 -3.25 20.96 6.53
CA GLY A 31 -2.53 21.86 7.44
C GLY A 31 -1.95 23.09 6.74
N GLU A 32 -1.83 24.22 7.45
CA GLU A 32 -1.13 25.40 6.94
C GLU A 32 0.36 25.09 6.69
N GLY A 33 0.85 25.42 5.49
CA GLY A 33 2.22 25.09 5.05
C GLY A 33 2.42 23.64 4.60
N SER A 34 1.35 22.87 4.48
CA SER A 34 1.45 21.44 4.22
C SER A 34 1.69 21.14 2.73
N THR A 35 2.74 20.36 2.46
CA THR A 35 3.03 19.80 1.13
C THR A 35 2.56 18.36 1.14
N ASN A 36 1.66 18.00 0.24
CA ASN A 36 1.16 16.64 0.13
C ASN A 36 2.34 15.65 0.05
N ASN A 37 2.32 14.62 0.90
CA ASN A 37 3.40 13.64 0.92
C ASN A 37 3.29 12.68 -0.28
N ILE A 38 3.85 13.10 -1.42
CA ILE A 38 3.87 12.34 -2.68
C ILE A 38 4.39 10.91 -2.51
N ARG A 39 5.30 10.66 -1.55
CA ARG A 39 5.83 9.31 -1.28
C ARG A 39 4.73 8.34 -0.86
N ILE A 40 3.76 8.80 -0.08
CA ILE A 40 2.64 7.97 0.38
C ILE A 40 1.70 7.67 -0.78
N PHE A 41 1.45 8.63 -1.67
CA PHE A 41 0.65 8.40 -2.88
C PHE A 41 1.31 7.38 -3.83
N MET A 42 2.64 7.39 -3.96
CA MET A 42 3.37 6.40 -4.78
C MET A 42 3.15 4.96 -4.29
N LEU A 43 2.92 4.73 -2.99
CA LEU A 43 2.63 3.39 -2.45
C LEU A 43 1.31 2.83 -3.00
N MET A 44 0.30 3.70 -3.18
CA MET A 44 -0.95 3.31 -3.82
C MET A 44 -0.76 2.96 -5.29
N VAL A 45 0.08 3.71 -6.01
CA VAL A 45 0.42 3.41 -7.41
C VAL A 45 1.11 2.06 -7.52
N ILE A 46 2.09 1.77 -6.67
CA ILE A 46 2.79 0.48 -6.64
C ILE A 46 1.80 -0.67 -6.36
N TRP A 47 0.87 -0.47 -5.42
CA TRP A 47 -0.16 -1.47 -5.14
C TRP A 47 -1.04 -1.74 -6.37
N VAL A 48 -1.50 -0.70 -7.07
CA VAL A 48 -2.31 -0.83 -8.29
C VAL A 48 -1.54 -1.55 -9.41
N VAL A 49 -0.26 -1.24 -9.59
CA VAL A 49 0.59 -1.93 -10.57
C VAL A 49 0.71 -3.42 -10.24
N GLY A 50 0.91 -3.76 -8.97
CA GLY A 50 0.91 -5.15 -8.51
C GLY A 50 -0.41 -5.85 -8.82
N LEU A 51 -1.55 -5.20 -8.53
CA LEU A 51 -2.87 -5.74 -8.81
C LEU A 51 -3.09 -6.00 -10.31
N ILE A 52 -2.70 -5.06 -11.17
CA ILE A 52 -2.82 -5.20 -12.63
C ILE A 52 -2.00 -6.40 -13.12
N LEU A 53 -0.77 -6.56 -12.63
CA LEU A 53 0.08 -7.69 -13.01
C LEU A 53 -0.52 -9.04 -12.61
N GLN A 54 -1.27 -9.09 -11.49
CA GLN A 54 -1.96 -10.30 -11.05
C GLN A 54 -3.08 -10.77 -12.00
N LEU A 55 -3.60 -9.90 -12.87
CA LEU A 55 -4.67 -10.24 -13.81
C LEU A 55 -4.21 -11.22 -14.90
N THR A 56 -2.91 -11.32 -15.14
CA THR A 56 -2.33 -12.25 -16.11
C THR A 56 -1.75 -13.48 -15.41
N LEU A 57 -1.96 -14.68 -15.97
CA LEU A 57 -1.48 -15.92 -15.35
C LEU A 57 0.06 -15.95 -15.23
N ALA A 58 0.77 -15.43 -16.24
CA ALA A 58 2.23 -15.39 -16.30
C ALA A 58 2.85 -14.51 -15.20
N ASN A 59 2.22 -13.37 -14.89
CA ASN A 59 2.74 -12.42 -13.91
C ASN A 59 2.05 -12.52 -12.54
N LYS A 60 1.20 -13.52 -12.34
CA LYS A 60 0.36 -13.64 -11.14
C LYS A 60 1.16 -13.61 -9.84
N LEU A 61 2.27 -14.36 -9.79
CA LEU A 61 3.12 -14.41 -8.60
C LEU A 61 3.88 -13.09 -8.40
N ILE A 62 4.40 -12.51 -9.48
CA ILE A 62 5.15 -11.25 -9.45
C ILE A 62 4.23 -10.11 -8.97
N GLY A 63 3.02 -10.03 -9.53
CA GLY A 63 2.02 -9.05 -9.10
C GLY A 63 1.64 -9.21 -7.63
N LEU A 64 1.58 -10.45 -7.13
CA LEU A 64 1.34 -10.71 -5.71
C LEU A 64 2.46 -10.17 -4.83
N VAL A 65 3.72 -10.44 -5.19
CA VAL A 65 4.87 -9.89 -4.46
C VAL A 65 4.84 -8.36 -4.47
N ILE A 66 4.57 -7.75 -5.62
CA ILE A 66 4.51 -6.29 -5.76
C ILE A 66 3.39 -5.69 -4.89
N THR A 67 2.21 -6.32 -4.82
CA THR A 67 1.13 -5.82 -3.94
C THR A 67 1.48 -5.82 -2.45
N PHE A 68 2.42 -6.66 -2.01
CA PHE A 68 2.88 -6.67 -0.62
C PHE A 68 3.97 -5.64 -0.30
N ILE A 69 4.68 -5.11 -1.30
CA ILE A 69 5.72 -4.08 -1.10
C ILE A 69 5.20 -2.88 -0.30
N PRO A 70 4.11 -2.20 -0.69
CA PRO A 70 3.61 -1.05 0.05
C PRO A 70 3.10 -1.42 1.46
N VAL A 71 2.58 -2.64 1.64
CA VAL A 71 2.15 -3.14 2.96
C VAL A 71 3.34 -3.25 3.91
N ILE A 72 4.41 -3.92 3.47
CA ILE A 72 5.64 -4.10 4.26
C ILE A 72 6.26 -2.75 4.58
N PHE A 73 6.35 -1.85 3.59
CA PHE A 73 6.91 -0.52 3.78
C PHE A 73 6.17 0.27 4.89
N LEU A 74 4.84 0.26 4.87
CA LEU A 74 4.03 0.93 5.89
C LEU A 74 4.21 0.28 7.28
N ILE A 75 4.26 -1.05 7.36
CA ILE A 75 4.54 -1.75 8.64
C ILE A 75 5.91 -1.35 9.19
N LEU A 76 6.94 -1.30 8.35
CA LEU A 76 8.28 -0.88 8.76
C LEU A 76 8.30 0.57 9.23
N LEU A 77 7.59 1.46 8.52
CA LEU A 77 7.47 2.86 8.91
C LEU A 77 6.83 3.00 10.30
N TYR A 78 5.73 2.28 10.57
CA TYR A 78 5.08 2.30 11.88
C TYR A 78 5.91 1.67 12.98
N THR A 79 6.61 0.58 12.68
CA THR A 79 7.49 -0.09 13.65
C THR A 79 8.66 0.81 14.02
N ALA A 80 9.30 1.45 13.03
CA ALA A 80 10.37 2.41 13.28
C ALA A 80 9.87 3.62 14.09
N ALA A 81 8.71 4.18 13.74
CA ALA A 81 8.13 5.28 14.49
C ALA A 81 7.79 4.90 15.94
N TYR A 82 7.30 3.69 16.18
CA TYR A 82 7.03 3.20 17.54
C TYR A 82 8.32 3.02 18.34
N LEU A 83 9.38 2.46 17.74
CA LEU A 83 10.66 2.22 18.41
C LEU A 83 11.42 3.51 18.74
N ASP A 84 11.31 4.55 17.92
CA ASP A 84 11.93 5.86 18.19
C ASP A 84 11.27 6.62 19.36
N TRP A 85 10.03 6.26 19.73
CA TRP A 85 9.25 6.91 20.79
C TRP A 85 9.23 6.12 22.11
N GLY A 86 9.88 4.94 22.14
CA GLY A 86 9.91 4.01 23.27
C GLY A 86 11.15 4.11 24.15
#